data_AF-A0A7S2Z549-F1
#
_entry.id   AF-A0A7S2Z549-F1
#
_cell.length_a   1.000
_cell.length_b   1.000
_cell.length_c   1.000
_cell.angle_alpha   90.00
_cell.angle_beta   90.00
_cell.angle_gamma   90.00
#
_symmetry.space_group_name_H-M   'P 1'
#
loop_
_entity.id
_entity.type
_entity.pdbx_description
1 polymer ?
#
loop_
_entity_poly.entity_id
_entity_poly.type
_entity_poly.pdbx_seq_one_letter_code
_entity_poly.pdbx_strand_id
1 'polypeptide(L)'
;EAAMVVSKIAKFSGLSPAAQAQAVKGLRDKKQAQLVSQSAVSGRTMKSEESGLVVEEVFENQRYQPFRGWGSSWPGHLLPTDCGKWSDRIGLPKVGTQSQMFELVAPALPPNWVWLETEWQIDFSGLKQHRVDKDGFYYGVMAFSSLKDFPPPPGSGKKNMKQFIRRRRWSRTRIHSLKI
;
A
#
# COMPACT_ATOMS: atom_id res chain seq x y z
N GLU A 1 16.06 -32.21 13.84
CA GLU A 1 15.65 -31.48 12.62
C GLU A 1 15.56 -29.96 12.76
N ALA A 2 15.14 -29.42 13.92
CA ALA A 2 15.07 -27.98 14.18
C ALA A 2 16.44 -27.23 14.08
N ALA A 3 17.57 -27.92 14.30
CA ALA A 3 18.89 -27.30 14.25
C ALA A 3 19.39 -26.99 12.81
N MET A 4 18.90 -27.70 11.78
CA MET A 4 19.30 -27.43 10.39
C MET A 4 18.55 -26.25 9.76
N VAL A 5 17.38 -25.87 10.30
CA VAL A 5 16.57 -24.75 9.81
C VAL A 5 17.13 -23.41 10.32
N VAL A 6 17.63 -23.37 11.55
CA VAL A 6 18.25 -22.17 12.16
C VAL A 6 19.56 -21.77 11.44
N SER A 7 20.30 -22.74 10.92
CA SER A 7 21.55 -22.50 10.14
C SER A 7 21.31 -21.76 8.81
N LYS A 8 20.13 -21.88 8.19
CA LYS A 8 19.78 -21.13 6.98
C LYS A 8 19.32 -19.71 7.27
N ILE A 9 18.76 -19.44 8.45
CA ILE A 9 18.20 -18.15 8.85
C ILE A 9 19.30 -17.11 9.14
N ALA A 10 20.46 -17.54 9.66
CA ALA A 10 21.62 -16.68 9.88
C ALA A 10 22.22 -16.09 8.59
N LYS A 11 21.82 -16.56 7.40
CA LYS A 11 22.31 -16.05 6.11
C LYS A 11 21.45 -14.92 5.52
N PHE A 12 20.27 -14.62 6.07
CA PHE A 12 19.33 -13.64 5.48
C PHE A 12 19.36 -12.24 6.11
N SER A 13 20.01 -12.06 7.26
CA SER A 13 20.16 -10.76 7.92
C SER A 13 21.09 -9.79 7.17
N GLY A 14 21.94 -10.30 6.25
CA GLY A 14 22.85 -9.50 5.42
C GLY A 14 22.46 -9.39 3.95
N LEU A 15 21.28 -9.89 3.56
CA LEU A 15 20.85 -9.95 2.17
C LEU A 15 19.94 -8.76 1.81
N SER A 16 20.11 -8.25 0.59
CA SER A 16 19.27 -7.16 0.07
C SER A 16 17.79 -7.56 0.04
N PRO A 17 16.85 -6.60 0.10
CA PRO A 17 15.42 -6.89 0.05
C PRO A 17 15.00 -7.77 -1.14
N ALA A 18 15.71 -7.68 -2.26
CA ALA A 18 15.50 -8.50 -3.45
C ALA A 18 15.90 -9.97 -3.23
N ALA A 19 17.03 -10.23 -2.56
CA ALA A 19 17.52 -11.57 -2.26
C ALA A 19 16.67 -12.26 -1.18
N GLN A 20 16.15 -11.50 -0.21
CA GLN A 20 15.16 -12.00 0.75
C GLN A 20 13.85 -12.41 0.05
N ALA A 21 13.31 -11.56 -0.83
CA ALA A 21 12.11 -11.86 -1.62
C ALA A 21 12.28 -13.07 -2.55
N GLN A 22 13.50 -13.28 -3.08
CA GLN A 22 13.82 -14.42 -3.93
C GLN A 22 13.91 -15.75 -3.15
N ALA A 23 14.27 -15.70 -1.86
CA ALA A 23 14.30 -16.87 -0.98
C ALA A 23 12.90 -17.37 -0.58
N VAL A 24 11.93 -16.46 -0.47
CA VAL A 24 10.51 -16.79 -0.21
C VAL A 24 9.71 -17.10 -1.49
N LYS A 25 10.33 -16.97 -2.68
CA LYS A 25 9.70 -17.17 -4.01
C LYS A 25 9.07 -18.55 -4.20
N GLY A 26 9.54 -19.57 -3.47
CA GLY A 26 9.01 -20.94 -3.50
C GLY A 26 7.83 -21.22 -2.56
N LEU A 27 7.54 -20.33 -1.60
CA LEU A 27 6.43 -20.44 -0.64
C LEU A 27 5.12 -19.82 -1.16
N ARG A 28 4.98 -19.71 -2.49
CA ARG A 28 3.77 -19.21 -3.19
C ARG A 28 2.64 -20.24 -3.09
N ASP A 29 2.18 -20.50 -1.87
CA ASP A 29 1.07 -21.40 -1.67
C ASP A 29 -0.24 -20.69 -2.03
N LYS A 30 -1.20 -21.43 -2.60
CA LYS A 30 -2.53 -20.91 -2.97
C LYS A 30 -3.24 -20.28 -1.76
N LYS A 31 -2.90 -20.76 -0.56
CA LYS A 31 -3.38 -20.27 0.73
C LYS A 31 -2.88 -18.86 1.06
N GLN A 32 -1.64 -18.52 0.71
CA GLN A 32 -1.09 -17.16 0.91
C GLN A 32 -1.71 -16.16 -0.06
N ALA A 33 -1.89 -16.53 -1.33
CA ALA A 33 -2.61 -15.69 -2.29
C ALA A 33 -4.07 -15.44 -1.86
N GLN A 34 -4.73 -16.45 -1.28
CA GLN A 34 -6.08 -16.32 -0.75
C GLN A 34 -6.13 -15.40 0.49
N LEU A 35 -5.18 -15.51 1.42
CA LEU A 35 -5.09 -14.62 2.60
C LEU A 35 -4.77 -13.17 2.24
N VAL A 36 -3.87 -12.93 1.29
CA VAL A 36 -3.58 -11.59 0.74
C VAL A 36 -4.82 -11.02 0.05
N SER A 37 -5.54 -11.83 -0.73
CA SER A 37 -6.78 -11.39 -1.39
C SER A 37 -7.92 -11.06 -0.41
N GLN A 38 -8.06 -11.81 0.70
CA GLN A 38 -9.06 -11.57 1.73
C GLN A 38 -8.71 -10.33 2.58
N SER A 39 -7.42 -10.11 2.84
CA SER A 39 -6.93 -8.98 3.62
C SER A 39 -6.91 -7.67 2.81
N ALA A 40 -6.71 -7.74 1.50
CA ALA A 40 -6.85 -6.60 0.59
C ALA A 40 -8.27 -6.03 0.61
N VAL A 41 -9.30 -6.89 0.64
CA VAL A 41 -10.72 -6.49 0.58
C VAL A 41 -11.17 -5.77 1.86
N SER A 42 -10.66 -6.15 3.04
CA SER A 42 -11.25 -5.70 4.29
C SER A 42 -10.79 -4.32 4.77
N GLY A 43 -9.76 -3.72 4.16
CA GLY A 43 -9.36 -2.34 4.44
C GLY A 43 -9.09 -2.01 5.93
N ARG A 44 -8.96 -2.99 6.80
CA ARG A 44 -8.40 -2.81 8.14
C ARG A 44 -6.98 -3.34 8.06
N THR A 45 -6.05 -2.69 8.75
CA THR A 45 -4.84 -3.33 9.23
C THR A 45 -5.27 -4.48 10.13
N MET A 46 -5.69 -5.59 9.52
CA MET A 46 -5.96 -6.84 10.22
C MET A 46 -4.58 -7.35 10.60
N LYS A 47 -4.14 -6.93 11.79
CA LYS A 47 -3.12 -7.64 12.54
C LYS A 47 -3.67 -9.05 12.79
N SER A 48 -3.49 -9.94 11.82
CA SER A 48 -3.60 -11.38 12.07
C SER A 48 -2.37 -11.77 12.91
N GLU A 49 -2.33 -11.31 14.16
CA GLU A 49 -1.21 -11.58 15.09
C GLU A 49 -1.02 -13.10 15.27
N GLU A 50 -2.11 -13.87 15.15
CA GLU A 50 -2.08 -15.34 15.15
C GLU A 50 -1.37 -15.96 13.94
N SER A 51 -1.45 -15.36 12.75
CA SER A 51 -0.72 -15.84 11.56
C SER A 51 0.63 -15.16 11.37
N GLY A 52 0.87 -14.03 12.05
CA GLY A 52 2.06 -13.17 11.87
C GLY A 52 2.16 -12.53 10.49
N LEU A 53 1.06 -12.48 9.74
CA LEU A 53 0.95 -11.73 8.50
C LEU A 53 0.39 -10.33 8.80
N VAL A 54 1.05 -9.31 8.25
CA VAL A 54 0.60 -7.92 8.31
C VAL A 54 0.63 -7.34 6.90
N VAL A 55 -0.55 -6.90 6.44
CA VAL A 55 -0.66 -6.10 5.21
C VAL A 55 -0.40 -4.65 5.56
N GLU A 56 0.67 -4.12 4.99
CA GLU A 56 1.00 -2.71 5.05
C GLU A 56 0.42 -2.00 3.82
N GLU A 57 0.06 -0.74 4.00
CA GLU A 57 -0.56 0.06 2.96
C GLU A 57 -0.04 1.50 2.95
N VAL A 58 0.06 2.04 1.74
CA VAL A 58 0.45 3.42 1.47
C VAL A 58 -0.46 3.95 0.36
N PHE A 59 -0.83 5.22 0.44
CA PHE A 59 -1.71 5.82 -0.54
C PHE A 59 -0.96 6.89 -1.33
N GLU A 60 -1.14 6.84 -2.64
CA GLU A 60 -0.68 7.87 -3.57
C GLU A 60 -1.82 8.84 -3.86
N ASN A 61 -1.53 10.13 -3.81
CA ASN A 61 -2.51 11.21 -3.92
C ASN A 61 -2.13 12.14 -5.09
N GLN A 62 -3.10 12.47 -5.92
CA GLN A 62 -2.93 13.40 -7.02
C GLN A 62 -4.13 14.35 -7.12
N ARG A 63 -3.86 15.59 -7.51
CA ARG A 63 -4.86 16.62 -7.80
C ARG A 63 -4.82 16.99 -9.28
N TYR A 64 -5.99 17.17 -9.86
CA TYR A 64 -6.18 17.67 -11.22
C TYR A 64 -6.15 19.19 -11.20
N GLN A 65 -5.33 19.77 -12.07
CA GLN A 65 -5.29 21.19 -12.36
C GLN A 65 -5.72 21.40 -13.82
N PRO A 66 -6.68 22.31 -14.13
CA PRO A 66 -7.25 22.46 -15.48
C PRO A 66 -6.22 22.58 -16.62
N PHE A 67 -5.08 23.23 -16.37
CA PHE A 67 -4.05 23.46 -17.39
C PHE A 67 -2.84 22.51 -17.30
N ARG A 68 -2.73 21.70 -16.24
CA ARG A 68 -1.56 20.82 -16.01
C ARG A 68 -1.91 19.34 -15.93
N GLY A 69 -3.20 19.01 -15.83
CA GLY A 69 -3.64 17.65 -15.66
C GLY A 69 -3.47 17.13 -14.23
N TRP A 70 -3.31 15.82 -14.10
CA TRP A 70 -3.13 15.15 -12.82
C TRP A 70 -1.68 15.20 -12.36
N GLY A 71 -1.46 15.61 -11.11
CA GLY A 71 -0.13 15.56 -10.52
C GLY A 71 -0.17 15.69 -9.01
N SER A 72 1.01 15.66 -8.40
CA SER A 72 1.18 15.67 -6.95
C SER A 72 2.28 16.62 -6.48
N SER A 73 2.78 17.48 -7.37
CA SER A 73 3.85 18.42 -7.05
C SER A 73 3.33 19.52 -6.11
N TRP A 74 4.16 19.90 -5.16
CA TRP A 74 3.97 21.09 -4.36
C TRP A 74 5.21 21.98 -4.45
N PRO A 75 5.08 23.28 -4.79
CA PRO A 75 3.86 23.94 -5.23
C PRO A 75 3.42 23.49 -6.64
N GLY A 76 2.15 23.71 -6.99
CA GLY A 76 1.65 23.58 -8.35
C GLY A 76 0.40 22.72 -8.49
N HIS A 77 0.47 21.43 -8.15
CA HIS A 77 -0.71 20.56 -8.22
C HIS A 77 -1.47 20.57 -6.90
N LEU A 78 -0.78 20.27 -5.79
CA LEU A 78 -1.40 20.16 -4.47
C LEU A 78 -1.61 21.53 -3.83
N LEU A 79 -2.74 21.68 -3.14
CA LEU A 79 -3.03 22.84 -2.31
C LEU A 79 -2.31 22.75 -0.96
N PRO A 80 -2.10 23.87 -0.25
CA PRO A 80 -1.56 23.87 1.11
C PRO A 80 -2.35 23.01 2.10
N THR A 81 -3.65 22.82 1.85
CA THR A 81 -4.56 22.00 2.67
C THR A 81 -4.64 20.54 2.23
N ASP A 82 -4.04 20.16 1.10
CA ASP A 82 -4.04 18.78 0.63
C ASP A 82 -3.10 17.90 1.47
N CYS A 83 -3.23 16.59 1.35
CA CYS A 83 -2.15 15.68 1.77
C CYS A 83 -1.04 15.67 0.71
N GLY A 84 0.19 15.32 1.12
CA GLY A 84 1.31 15.15 0.19
C GLY A 84 1.08 14.03 -0.84
N LYS A 85 2.01 13.88 -1.79
CA LYS A 85 1.95 12.80 -2.80
C LYS A 85 1.73 11.43 -2.17
N TRP A 86 2.33 11.17 -1.03
CA TRP A 86 2.17 9.94 -0.27
C TRP A 86 1.51 10.21 1.07
N SER A 87 0.57 9.34 1.47
CA SER A 87 -0.10 9.42 2.78
C SER A 87 -0.46 8.04 3.32
N ASP A 88 -0.69 7.97 4.63
CA ASP A 88 -1.31 6.83 5.27
C ASP A 88 -2.82 6.78 4.98
N ARG A 89 -3.53 5.77 5.46
CA ARG A 89 -5.00 5.63 5.29
C ARG A 89 -5.79 6.90 5.65
N ILE A 90 -5.42 7.56 6.74
CA ILE A 90 -6.12 8.72 7.31
C ILE A 90 -5.83 10.00 6.49
N GLY A 91 -4.87 9.93 5.55
CA GLY A 91 -4.48 11.04 4.71
C GLY A 91 -3.42 11.92 5.37
N LEU A 92 -2.74 11.40 6.39
CA LEU A 92 -1.67 12.10 7.09
C LEU A 92 -0.29 11.53 6.70
N PRO A 93 0.74 12.37 6.66
CA PRO A 93 2.11 11.88 6.66
C PRO A 93 2.41 11.22 8.02
N LYS A 94 3.20 10.13 8.03
CA LYS A 94 3.64 9.51 9.29
C LYS A 94 4.67 10.37 10.03
N VAL A 95 5.38 11.24 9.30
CA VAL A 95 6.42 12.14 9.82
C VAL A 95 6.28 13.51 9.14
N GLY A 96 6.13 14.58 9.94
CA GLY A 96 6.29 15.97 9.50
C GLY A 96 5.30 16.51 8.46
N THR A 97 5.72 17.51 7.69
CA THR A 97 4.95 18.19 6.64
C THR A 97 4.84 17.32 5.37
N GLN A 98 3.69 17.40 4.69
CA GLN A 98 3.29 16.73 3.43
C GLN A 98 4.38 15.85 2.75
N SER A 99 4.29 14.51 2.89
CA SER A 99 5.31 13.60 2.34
C SER A 99 5.26 13.52 0.80
N GLN A 100 6.23 14.15 0.14
CA GLN A 100 6.52 13.93 -1.28
C GLN A 100 7.32 12.64 -1.53
N MET A 101 7.98 12.14 -0.49
CA MET A 101 8.83 10.94 -0.51
C MET A 101 8.06 9.72 0.01
N PHE A 102 8.14 8.61 -0.72
CA PHE A 102 7.45 7.37 -0.39
C PHE A 102 7.95 6.78 0.95
N GLU A 103 9.26 6.83 1.17
CA GLU A 103 9.95 6.25 2.35
C GLU A 103 9.53 6.87 3.69
N LEU A 104 9.03 8.12 3.68
CA LEU A 104 8.53 8.77 4.89
C LEU A 104 7.15 8.25 5.33
N VAL A 105 6.47 7.52 4.45
CA VAL A 105 5.12 6.99 4.69
C VAL A 105 5.12 5.46 4.69
N ALA A 106 5.91 4.85 3.81
CA ALA A 106 6.12 3.42 3.79
C ALA A 106 6.81 3.00 5.11
N PRO A 107 6.24 2.04 5.85
CA PRO A 107 6.86 1.57 7.08
C PRO A 107 8.19 0.88 6.76
N ALA A 108 9.24 1.23 7.52
CA ALA A 108 10.46 0.45 7.53
C ALA A 108 10.14 -0.98 8.00
N LEU A 109 10.85 -1.97 7.43
CA LEU A 109 10.70 -3.36 7.82
C LEU A 109 11.28 -3.54 9.24
N PRO A 110 10.48 -3.91 10.25
CA PRO A 110 10.99 -4.10 11.60
C PRO A 110 11.90 -5.33 11.67
N PRO A 111 12.76 -5.43 12.70
CA PRO A 111 13.55 -6.63 12.94
C PRO A 111 12.64 -7.87 13.03
N ASN A 112 13.09 -9.00 12.45
CA ASN A 112 12.35 -10.27 12.41
C ASN A 112 11.08 -10.26 11.54
N TRP A 113 10.94 -9.31 10.61
CA TRP A 113 9.93 -9.36 9.56
C TRP A 113 10.61 -9.52 8.21
N VAL A 114 9.92 -10.17 7.28
CA VAL A 114 10.32 -10.19 5.87
C VAL A 114 9.12 -9.83 5.00
N TRP A 115 9.38 -9.16 3.89
CA TRP A 115 8.35 -8.93 2.88
C TRP A 115 8.08 -10.23 2.10
N LEU A 116 6.79 -10.52 1.90
CA LEU A 116 6.36 -11.66 1.08
C LEU A 116 6.48 -11.33 -0.41
N GLU A 117 6.13 -10.11 -0.80
CA GLU A 117 6.28 -9.63 -2.18
C GLU A 117 7.61 -8.88 -2.37
N THR A 118 8.17 -8.91 -3.58
CA THR A 118 9.40 -8.18 -3.93
C THR A 118 9.21 -6.67 -3.96
N GLU A 119 8.03 -6.22 -4.38
CA GLU A 119 7.70 -4.82 -4.59
C GLU A 119 6.31 -4.51 -4.04
N TRP A 120 6.04 -3.22 -3.84
CA TRP A 120 4.69 -2.75 -3.52
C TRP A 120 3.76 -2.93 -4.72
N GLN A 121 2.54 -3.37 -4.48
CA GLN A 121 1.57 -3.65 -5.53
C GLN A 121 0.36 -2.73 -5.42
N ILE A 122 -0.18 -2.33 -6.58
CA ILE A 122 -1.41 -1.57 -6.65
C ILE A 122 -2.59 -2.49 -6.33
N ASP A 123 -3.50 -2.01 -5.48
CA ASP A 123 -4.70 -2.75 -5.12
C ASP A 123 -5.81 -2.58 -6.18
N PHE A 124 -6.10 -3.66 -6.91
CA PHE A 124 -7.17 -3.74 -7.91
C PHE A 124 -8.44 -4.45 -7.40
N SER A 125 -8.53 -4.77 -6.10
CA SER A 125 -9.66 -5.51 -5.51
C SER A 125 -11.03 -4.84 -5.80
N GLY A 126 -11.06 -3.51 -5.85
CA GLY A 126 -12.25 -2.72 -6.13
C GLY A 126 -12.67 -2.66 -7.61
N LEU A 127 -11.89 -3.19 -8.54
CA LEU A 127 -12.09 -3.00 -9.98
C LEU A 127 -13.42 -3.60 -10.47
N LYS A 128 -13.74 -4.82 -10.04
CA LYS A 128 -14.99 -5.52 -10.40
C LYS A 128 -16.25 -4.79 -9.92
N GLN A 129 -16.13 -3.98 -8.86
CA GLN A 129 -17.24 -3.21 -8.28
C GLN A 129 -17.20 -1.73 -8.70
N HIS A 130 -16.35 -1.37 -9.67
CA HIS A 130 -16.15 0.02 -10.12
C HIS A 130 -15.79 0.99 -8.98
N ARG A 131 -15.14 0.48 -7.93
CA ARG A 131 -14.65 1.27 -6.79
C ARG A 131 -13.32 1.94 -7.11
N VAL A 132 -12.53 1.32 -7.99
CA VAL A 132 -11.29 1.87 -8.57
C VAL A 132 -11.33 1.76 -10.09
N ASP A 133 -10.52 2.56 -10.77
CA ASP A 133 -10.32 2.50 -12.22
C ASP A 133 -9.28 1.44 -12.62
N LYS A 134 -8.98 1.38 -13.93
CA LYS A 134 -8.04 0.43 -14.52
C LYS A 134 -6.61 0.58 -14.00
N ASP A 135 -6.27 1.74 -13.45
CA ASP A 135 -4.95 2.08 -12.91
C ASP A 135 -4.93 2.02 -11.37
N GLY A 136 -6.03 1.61 -10.73
CA GLY A 136 -6.19 1.50 -9.28
C GLY A 136 -6.52 2.82 -8.57
N PHE A 137 -6.88 3.87 -9.32
CA PHE A 137 -7.30 5.14 -8.75
C PHE A 137 -8.79 5.17 -8.45
N TYR A 138 -9.14 5.86 -7.37
CA TYR A 138 -10.49 6.26 -7.05
C TYR A 138 -10.54 7.77 -6.84
N TYR A 139 -11.67 8.38 -7.18
CA TYR A 139 -11.78 9.81 -7.42
C TYR A 139 -12.69 10.50 -6.39
N GLY A 140 -12.35 11.75 -6.07
CA GLY A 140 -13.08 12.60 -5.14
C GLY A 140 -13.25 14.01 -5.68
N VAL A 141 -14.09 14.79 -5.01
CA VAL A 141 -14.47 16.13 -5.49
C VAL A 141 -13.44 17.17 -5.07
N MET A 142 -13.40 17.55 -3.79
CA MET A 142 -12.64 18.73 -3.32
C MET A 142 -11.50 18.43 -2.34
N ALA A 143 -11.72 17.52 -1.38
CA ALA A 143 -10.79 17.31 -0.26
C ALA A 143 -10.45 15.82 -0.10
N PHE A 144 -9.16 15.51 0.13
CA PHE A 144 -8.68 14.14 0.34
C PHE A 144 -9.32 13.47 1.56
N SER A 145 -9.92 14.24 2.47
CA SER A 145 -10.75 13.71 3.55
C SER A 145 -11.93 12.87 3.06
N SER A 146 -12.48 13.19 1.88
CA SER A 146 -13.54 12.39 1.23
C SER A 146 -13.05 11.04 0.67
N LEU A 147 -11.74 10.81 0.64
CA LEU A 147 -11.08 9.62 0.10
C LEU A 147 -10.41 8.76 1.18
N LYS A 148 -10.75 8.96 2.46
CA LYS A 148 -10.15 8.21 3.58
C LYS A 148 -10.68 6.78 3.70
N ASP A 149 -11.93 6.57 3.27
CA ASP A 149 -12.58 5.28 3.40
C ASP A 149 -12.05 4.30 2.36
N PHE A 150 -11.59 3.16 2.83
CA PHE A 150 -11.23 2.03 1.98
C PHE A 150 -11.86 0.74 2.55
N PRO A 151 -12.61 -0.02 1.74
CA PRO A 151 -12.82 0.15 0.29
C PRO A 151 -13.71 1.38 -0.05
N PRO A 152 -13.38 2.16 -1.10
CA PRO A 152 -14.13 3.36 -1.44
C PRO A 152 -15.52 2.99 -1.97
N PRO A 153 -16.51 3.90 -1.91
CA PRO A 153 -17.88 3.63 -2.36
C PRO A 153 -17.95 3.09 -3.81
N PRO A 154 -18.96 2.27 -4.15
CA PRO A 154 -19.19 1.85 -5.53
C PRO A 154 -19.32 3.08 -6.45
N GLY A 155 -18.66 3.04 -7.61
CA GLY A 155 -18.66 4.13 -8.57
C GLY A 155 -17.55 5.17 -8.36
N SER A 156 -16.79 5.12 -7.26
CA SER A 156 -15.63 5.99 -7.04
C SER A 156 -14.51 5.80 -8.07
N GLY A 157 -14.50 4.71 -8.84
CA GLY A 157 -13.57 4.50 -9.95
C GLY A 157 -13.94 5.24 -11.25
N LYS A 158 -15.12 5.88 -11.32
CA LYS A 158 -15.55 6.62 -12.51
C LYS A 158 -15.01 8.05 -12.48
N LYS A 159 -14.17 8.37 -13.46
CA LYS A 159 -13.61 9.72 -13.67
C LYS A 159 -14.66 10.65 -14.29
N ASN A 160 -15.00 11.74 -13.59
CA ASN A 160 -15.92 12.79 -14.03
C ASN A 160 -15.26 14.18 -13.98
N MET A 161 -15.78 15.15 -14.74
CA MET A 161 -15.24 16.53 -14.77
C MET A 161 -15.34 17.28 -13.44
N LYS A 162 -16.18 16.82 -12.50
CA LYS A 162 -16.34 17.40 -11.17
C LYS A 162 -15.35 16.84 -10.13
N GLN A 163 -14.46 15.93 -10.54
CA GLN A 163 -13.49 15.31 -9.64
C GLN A 163 -12.12 15.94 -9.83
N PHE A 164 -11.61 16.56 -8.78
CA PHE A 164 -10.32 17.24 -8.80
C PHE A 164 -9.24 16.48 -8.06
N ILE A 165 -9.58 15.41 -7.34
CA ILE A 165 -8.61 14.62 -6.60
C ILE A 165 -8.79 13.14 -6.93
N ARG A 166 -7.67 12.41 -6.89
CA ARG A 166 -7.66 10.96 -7.02
C ARG A 166 -6.64 10.35 -6.09
N ARG A 167 -6.92 9.14 -5.66
CA ARG A 167 -6.13 8.41 -4.68
C ARG A 167 -5.95 6.97 -5.13
N ARG A 168 -4.79 6.38 -4.90
CA ARG A 168 -4.47 4.99 -5.27
C ARG A 168 -3.82 4.27 -4.10
N ARG A 169 -4.27 3.06 -3.82
CA ARG A 169 -3.76 2.23 -2.72
C ARG A 169 -2.63 1.33 -3.23
N TRP A 170 -1.50 1.41 -2.54
CA TRP A 170 -0.38 0.50 -2.64
C TRP A 170 -0.38 -0.39 -1.41
N SER A 171 -0.18 -1.69 -1.60
CA SER A 171 -0.16 -2.67 -0.52
C SER A 171 1.02 -3.61 -0.66
N ARG A 172 1.52 -4.07 0.48
CA ARG A 172 2.57 -5.08 0.57
C ARG A 172 2.43 -5.84 1.87
N THR A 173 2.65 -7.14 1.85
CA THR A 173 2.47 -8.02 3.00
C THR A 173 3.82 -8.39 3.57
N ARG A 174 3.98 -8.24 4.88
CA ARG A 174 5.11 -8.78 5.61
C ARG A 174 4.67 -9.93 6.50
N ILE A 175 5.55 -10.89 6.69
CA ILE A 175 5.38 -12.01 7.60
C ILE A 175 6.48 -11.98 8.65
N HIS A 176 6.14 -12.38 9.87
CA HIS A 176 7.12 -12.59 10.93
C HIS A 176 8.03 -13.78 10.57
N SER A 177 9.35 -13.61 10.66
CA SER A 177 10.35 -14.60 10.24
C SER A 177 10.22 -15.95 10.97
N LEU A 178 9.73 -15.94 12.21
CA LEU A 178 9.47 -17.17 12.98
C LEU A 178 8.25 -17.98 12.49
N LYS A 179 7.45 -17.45 11.56
CA LYS A 179 6.24 -18.08 11.03
C LYS A 179 6.36 -18.48 9.55
N ILE A 180 7.57 -18.42 9.01
CA ILE A 180 7.95 -18.96 7.69
C ILE A 180 8.47 -20.38 7.90
#